data_AF-A0A8D8DSC5-F1
#
_entry.id   AF-A0A8D8DSC5-F1
#
_cell.length_a   1.000
_cell.length_b   1.000
_cell.length_c   1.000
_cell.angle_alpha   90.00
_cell.angle_beta   90.00
_cell.angle_gamma   90.00
#
_symmetry.space_group_name_H-M   'P 1'
#
loop_
_entity.id
_entity.type
_entity.pdbx_description
1 polymer ?
#
loop_
_entity_poly.entity_id
_entity_poly.type
_entity_poly.pdbx_seq_one_letter_code
_entity_poly.pdbx_strand_id
1 'polypeptide(L)'
;EPKDMIISGWGLTENNYISNILQYAKVSTVPLDECNRQLSLLDNTIKLDGSQVCANGKNKVDNCAGDSGGPLQYTSLQSTIVQYGIVSFGLNSCGVSSSPGVYTKVSHYIDWIVANLK
;
A
#
# COMPACT_ATOMS: atom_id res chain seq x y z
N GLU A 1 -12.51 4.48 -7.04
CA GLU A 1 -11.11 4.64 -6.63
C GLU A 1 -10.19 4.51 -7.85
N PRO A 2 -8.97 5.07 -7.83
CA PRO A 2 -8.02 4.94 -8.94
C PRO A 2 -7.70 3.47 -9.20
N LYS A 3 -7.71 3.04 -10.46
CA LYS A 3 -7.41 1.65 -10.83
C LYS A 3 -5.91 1.36 -10.92
N ASP A 4 -5.12 2.36 -11.29
CA ASP A 4 -3.67 2.22 -11.45
C ASP A 4 -2.96 3.11 -10.42
N MET A 5 -2.24 2.45 -9.52
CA MET A 5 -1.45 3.08 -8.47
C MET A 5 -0.02 2.57 -8.51
N ILE A 6 0.88 3.36 -7.95
CA ILE A 6 2.30 3.06 -7.86
C ILE A 6 2.72 3.03 -6.40
N ILE A 7 3.43 1.98 -6.02
CA ILE A 7 4.27 1.96 -4.83
C ILE A 7 5.73 2.02 -5.28
N SER A 8 6.57 2.66 -4.49
CA SER A 8 8.00 2.77 -4.78
C SER A 8 8.82 2.72 -3.50
N GLY A 9 10.01 2.14 -3.60
CA GLY A 9 10.88 1.93 -2.45
C GLY A 9 12.13 1.12 -2.75
N TRP A 10 12.86 0.82 -1.69
CA TRP A 10 14.11 0.07 -1.71
C TRP A 10 14.03 -1.22 -0.88
N GLY A 11 12.82 -1.63 -0.50
CA GLY A 11 12.59 -2.83 0.30
C GLY A 11 13.02 -4.12 -0.40
N LEU A 12 12.64 -5.23 0.23
CA LEU A 12 12.91 -6.56 -0.30
C LEU A 12 12.32 -6.73 -1.70
N THR A 13 13.10 -7.37 -2.56
CA THR A 13 12.66 -7.83 -3.88
C THR A 13 12.18 -9.29 -3.80
N GLU A 14 11.68 -9.83 -4.92
CA GLU A 14 11.31 -11.24 -5.05
C GLU A 14 12.47 -12.21 -4.78
N ASN A 15 13.72 -11.72 -4.86
CA ASN A 15 14.92 -12.49 -4.56
C ASN A 15 15.31 -12.44 -3.07
N ASN A 16 14.47 -11.84 -2.23
CA ASN A 16 14.70 -11.65 -0.79
C ASN A 16 15.94 -10.82 -0.45
N TYR A 17 16.36 -9.94 -1.37
CA TYR A 17 17.41 -8.94 -1.16
C TYR A 17 16.82 -7.54 -1.18
N ILE A 18 17.33 -6.68 -0.29
CA ILE A 18 17.06 -5.23 -0.32
C ILE A 18 17.69 -4.65 -1.59
N SER A 19 16.96 -3.78 -2.27
CA SER A 19 17.46 -3.15 -3.49
C SER A 19 18.28 -1.91 -3.20
N ASN A 20 19.45 -1.75 -3.83
CA ASN A 20 20.21 -0.50 -3.82
C ASN A 20 19.73 0.51 -4.87
N ILE A 21 18.81 0.10 -5.74
CA ILE A 21 18.23 0.91 -6.82
C ILE A 21 16.73 1.01 -6.57
N LEU A 22 16.17 2.23 -6.67
CA LEU A 22 14.74 2.44 -6.47
C LEU A 22 13.93 1.50 -7.36
N GLN A 23 13.04 0.74 -6.74
CA GLN A 23 12.06 -0.10 -7.43
C GLN A 23 10.68 0.54 -7.37
N TYR A 24 9.80 0.12 -8.27
CA TYR A 24 8.40 0.49 -8.24
C TYR A 24 7.53 -0.64 -8.78
N ALA A 25 6.28 -0.65 -8.34
CA ALA A 25 5.30 -1.65 -8.74
C ALA A 25 3.93 -1.02 -8.97
N LYS A 26 3.17 -1.62 -9.89
CA LYS A 26 1.78 -1.25 -10.16
C LYS A 26 0.84 -2.06 -9.30
N VAL A 27 -0.04 -1.37 -8.59
CA VAL A 27 -1.07 -1.96 -7.71
C VAL A 27 -2.42 -1.31 -7.97
N SER A 28 -3.49 -1.97 -7.52
CA SER A 28 -4.86 -1.50 -7.59
C SER A 28 -5.49 -1.56 -6.20
N THR A 29 -6.40 -0.64 -5.90
CA THR A 29 -7.14 -0.65 -4.62
C THR A 29 -8.01 -1.89 -4.50
N VAL A 30 -8.07 -2.46 -3.30
CA VAL A 30 -8.98 -3.54 -2.92
C VAL A 30 -10.07 -2.95 -2.02
N PRO A 31 -11.37 -3.26 -2.27
CA PRO A 31 -12.45 -2.84 -1.37
C PRO A 31 -12.16 -3.24 0.09
N LEU A 32 -12.45 -2.33 1.02
CA LEU A 32 -12.06 -2.47 2.43
C LEU A 32 -12.70 -3.70 3.10
N ASP A 33 -13.95 -4.00 2.76
CA ASP A 33 -14.70 -5.18 3.23
C ASP A 33 -14.05 -6.48 2.75
N GLU A 34 -13.69 -6.54 1.48
CA GLU A 34 -12.98 -7.68 0.89
C GLU A 34 -11.58 -7.83 1.49
N CYS A 35 -10.86 -6.72 1.68
CA CYS A 35 -9.54 -6.74 2.32
C CYS A 35 -9.62 -7.24 3.77
N ASN A 36 -10.58 -6.73 4.55
CA ASN A 36 -10.86 -7.21 5.91
C ASN A 36 -11.14 -8.71 5.92
N ARG A 37 -11.98 -9.19 5.00
CA ARG A 37 -12.30 -10.62 4.87
C ARG A 37 -11.07 -11.45 4.57
N GLN A 38 -10.24 -11.02 3.61
CA GLN A 38 -9.01 -11.75 3.22
C GLN A 38 -7.98 -11.79 4.36
N LEU A 39 -7.75 -10.66 5.03
CA LEU A 39 -6.78 -10.58 6.13
C LEU A 39 -7.25 -11.31 7.39
N SER A 40 -8.56 -11.27 7.69
CA SER A 40 -9.14 -11.99 8.85
C SER A 40 -9.00 -13.51 8.75
N LEU A 41 -8.89 -14.06 7.53
CA LEU A 41 -8.63 -15.49 7.32
C LEU A 41 -7.20 -15.90 7.69
N LEU A 42 -6.28 -14.93 7.76
CA LEU A 42 -4.87 -15.13 8.01
C LEU A 42 -4.50 -14.73 9.44
N ASP A 43 -5.06 -13.62 9.92
CA ASP A 43 -4.97 -13.14 11.28
C ASP A 43 -6.29 -12.49 11.67
N ASN A 44 -7.05 -13.16 12.55
CA ASN A 44 -8.36 -12.71 13.00
C ASN A 44 -8.32 -11.52 13.96
N THR A 45 -7.14 -11.05 14.36
CA THR A 45 -6.97 -9.84 15.16
C THR A 45 -6.97 -8.57 14.31
N ILE A 46 -6.73 -8.69 13.00
CA ILE A 46 -6.75 -7.56 12.07
C ILE A 46 -8.18 -7.07 11.88
N LYS A 47 -8.40 -5.79 12.18
CA LYS A 47 -9.66 -5.09 11.94
C LYS A 47 -9.35 -3.75 11.29
N LEU A 48 -9.67 -3.62 10.02
CA LEU A 48 -9.50 -2.38 9.26
C LEU A 48 -10.77 -1.54 9.34
N ASP A 49 -10.58 -0.23 9.36
CA ASP A 49 -11.62 0.79 9.31
C ASP A 49 -11.35 1.82 8.20
N GLY A 50 -12.13 2.90 8.18
CA GLY A 50 -12.05 3.94 7.15
C GLY A 50 -10.74 4.75 7.14
N SER A 51 -9.83 4.53 8.08
CA SER A 51 -8.51 5.15 8.15
C SER A 51 -7.42 4.35 7.41
N GLN A 52 -7.73 3.15 6.92
CA GLN A 52 -6.85 2.35 6.06
C GLN A 52 -7.38 2.24 4.63
N VAL A 53 -6.48 1.88 3.72
CA VAL A 53 -6.79 1.43 2.38
C VAL A 53 -5.92 0.23 2.02
N CYS A 54 -6.47 -0.68 1.23
CA CYS A 54 -5.75 -1.85 0.77
C CYS A 54 -5.44 -1.75 -0.71
N ALA A 55 -4.29 -2.26 -1.11
CA ALA A 55 -3.94 -2.39 -2.52
C ALA A 55 -3.17 -3.68 -2.76
N ASN A 56 -3.37 -4.27 -3.93
CA ASN A 56 -2.59 -5.43 -4.38
C ASN A 56 -2.23 -5.29 -5.87
N GLY A 57 -1.13 -5.92 -6.27
CA GLY A 57 -0.74 -6.03 -7.66
C GLY A 57 -1.15 -7.38 -8.26
N LYS A 58 -1.16 -7.45 -9.59
CA LYS A 58 -1.28 -8.73 -10.30
C LYS A 58 0.00 -9.55 -10.11
N ASN A 59 -0.10 -10.88 -10.19
CA ASN A 59 1.05 -11.80 -10.18
C ASN A 59 1.95 -11.70 -8.92
N LYS A 60 1.35 -11.65 -7.72
CA LYS A 60 2.08 -11.63 -6.43
C LYS A 60 2.94 -10.38 -6.19
N VAL A 61 2.61 -9.30 -6.89
CA VAL A 61 3.18 -7.97 -6.65
C VAL A 61 2.48 -7.37 -5.42
N ASP A 62 3.25 -7.10 -4.37
CA ASP A 62 2.76 -6.52 -3.12
C ASP A 62 3.84 -5.59 -2.54
N ASN A 63 3.50 -4.84 -1.48
CA ASN A 63 4.51 -4.13 -0.69
C ASN A 63 5.42 -5.12 0.04
N CYS A 64 6.68 -4.74 0.20
CA CYS A 64 7.69 -5.61 0.78
C CYS A 64 8.31 -5.03 2.04
N ALA A 65 8.89 -5.90 2.88
CA ALA A 65 9.59 -5.43 4.07
C ALA A 65 10.69 -4.45 3.65
N GLY A 66 10.77 -3.30 4.33
CA GLY A 66 11.69 -2.21 3.96
C GLY A 66 11.07 -1.10 3.11
N ASP A 67 9.85 -1.26 2.61
CA ASP A 67 9.09 -0.17 1.96
C ASP A 67 8.22 0.63 2.96
N SER A 68 8.22 0.27 4.24
CA SER A 68 7.43 0.91 5.30
C SER A 68 7.63 2.43 5.34
N GLY A 69 6.53 3.16 5.38
CA GLY A 69 6.52 4.63 5.31
C GLY A 69 6.59 5.20 3.89
N GLY A 70 6.85 4.37 2.87
CA GLY A 70 6.84 4.76 1.47
C GLY A 70 5.46 5.17 0.96
N PRO A 71 5.38 5.88 -0.18
CA PRO A 71 4.12 6.39 -0.68
C PRO A 71 3.38 5.37 -1.57
N LEU A 72 2.05 5.33 -1.43
CA LEU A 72 1.14 4.77 -2.44
C LEU A 72 0.55 5.93 -3.23
N GLN A 73 0.82 5.98 -4.53
CA GLN A 73 0.58 7.15 -5.38
C GLN A 73 -0.32 6.83 -6.57
N TYR A 74 -1.03 7.83 -7.09
CA TYR A 74 -1.68 7.75 -8.40
C TYR A 74 -1.52 9.06 -9.16
N THR A 75 -1.64 8.99 -10.49
CA THR A 75 -1.66 10.17 -11.35
C THR A 75 -3.11 10.62 -11.52
N SER A 76 -3.41 11.86 -11.12
CA SER A 76 -4.72 12.49 -11.30
C SER A 76 -5.02 12.78 -12.78
N LEU A 77 -6.28 13.14 -13.08
CA LEU A 77 -6.70 13.55 -14.43
C LEU A 77 -5.95 14.80 -14.93
N GLN A 78 -5.43 15.62 -14.01
CA GLN A 78 -4.63 16.82 -14.28
C GLN A 78 -3.12 16.53 -14.34
N SER A 79 -2.73 15.26 -14.52
CA SER A 79 -1.32 14.83 -14.60
C SER A 79 -0.49 15.15 -13.34
N THR A 80 -1.13 15.37 -12.20
CA THR A 80 -0.46 15.59 -10.91
C THR A 80 -0.34 14.27 -10.16
N ILE A 81 0.85 13.96 -9.64
CA ILE A 81 1.07 12.81 -8.76
C ILE A 81 0.50 13.13 -7.38
N VAL A 82 -0.41 12.29 -6.90
CA VAL A 82 -1.06 12.47 -5.60
C VAL A 82 -0.72 11.27 -4.72
N GLN A 83 -0.26 11.55 -3.50
CA GLN A 83 -0.07 10.53 -2.47
C GLN A 83 -1.43 10.16 -1.87
N TYR A 84 -1.84 8.93 -2.09
CA TYR A 84 -3.12 8.39 -1.67
C TYR A 84 -3.02 7.60 -0.37
N GLY A 85 -1.90 6.90 -0.18
CA GLY A 85 -1.64 6.11 1.01
C GLY A 85 -0.18 6.17 1.46
N ILE A 86 0.07 5.59 2.64
CA ILE A 86 1.41 5.37 3.20
C ILE A 86 1.55 3.88 3.50
N VAL A 87 2.60 3.22 3.02
CA VAL A 87 2.90 1.81 3.30
C VAL A 87 2.94 1.60 4.82
N SER A 88 2.04 0.76 5.34
CA SER A 88 1.93 0.51 6.78
C SER A 88 2.39 -0.90 7.11
N PHE A 89 1.61 -1.91 6.70
CA PHE A 89 1.93 -3.31 6.94
C PHE A 89 1.39 -4.18 5.81
N GLY A 90 1.81 -5.43 5.80
CA GLY A 90 1.39 -6.45 4.86
C GLY A 90 1.89 -7.79 5.38
N LEU A 91 1.57 -8.87 4.67
CA LEU A 91 2.20 -10.15 4.98
C LEU A 91 3.63 -10.14 4.45
N ASN A 92 4.56 -10.71 5.21
CA ASN A 92 5.95 -10.89 4.79
C ASN A 92 6.07 -12.01 3.75
N SER A 93 5.46 -11.83 2.57
CA SER A 93 5.36 -12.85 1.52
C SER A 93 5.60 -12.28 0.12
N CYS A 94 6.59 -11.40 0.00
CA CYS A 94 7.07 -10.82 -1.27
C CYS A 94 7.20 -11.88 -2.37
N GLY A 95 6.36 -11.77 -3.42
CA GLY A 95 6.43 -12.69 -4.57
C GLY A 95 5.95 -14.13 -4.29
N VAL A 96 5.39 -14.43 -3.12
CA VAL A 96 4.97 -15.79 -2.73
C VAL A 96 3.46 -15.98 -2.83
N SER A 97 2.67 -15.05 -2.29
CA SER A 97 1.21 -15.08 -2.30
C SER A 97 0.63 -13.70 -2.56
N SER A 98 -0.58 -13.64 -3.13
CA SER A 98 -1.32 -12.39 -3.30
C SER A 98 -2.15 -12.12 -2.04
N SER A 99 -1.56 -11.43 -1.07
CA SER A 99 -2.33 -10.77 -0.02
C SER A 99 -2.40 -9.27 -0.34
N PRO A 100 -3.44 -8.56 0.10
CA PRO A 100 -3.42 -7.11 0.00
C PRO A 100 -2.50 -6.49 1.05
N GLY A 101 -1.55 -5.68 0.60
CA GLY A 101 -0.87 -4.73 1.46
C GLY A 101 -1.85 -3.70 2.05
N VAL A 102 -1.60 -3.30 3.29
CA VAL A 102 -2.37 -2.30 4.02
C VAL A 102 -1.59 -1.00 4.12
N TYR A 103 -2.30 0.09 3.82
CA TYR A 103 -1.76 1.44 3.76
C TYR A 103 -2.60 2.37 4.62
N THR A 104 -1.96 3.35 5.27
CA THR A 104 -2.67 4.45 5.91
C THR A 104 -3.35 5.31 4.84
N LYS A 105 -4.65 5.59 4.95
CA LYS A 105 -5.40 6.38 3.98
C LYS A 105 -5.14 7.87 4.20
N VAL A 106 -4.31 8.50 3.36
CA VAL A 106 -3.88 9.91 3.54
C VAL A 106 -5.07 10.87 3.61
N SER A 107 -6.10 10.64 2.79
CA SER A 107 -7.32 11.48 2.80
C SER A 107 -8.04 11.51 4.15
N HIS A 108 -7.94 10.46 4.97
CA HIS A 108 -8.52 10.42 6.31
C HIS A 108 -7.81 11.38 7.28
N TYR A 109 -6.53 11.70 7.01
CA TYR A 109 -5.67 12.47 7.90
C TYR A 109 -5.36 13.88 7.38
N ILE A 110 -6.03 14.36 6.32
CA ILE A 110 -5.74 15.67 5.73
C ILE A 110 -5.87 16.81 6.74
N ASP A 111 -6.92 16.82 7.56
CA ASP A 111 -7.10 17.86 8.57
C ASP A 111 -5.96 17.87 9.59
N TRP A 112 -5.52 16.68 10.02
CA TRP A 112 -4.36 16.53 10.90
C TRP A 112 -3.07 17.00 10.21
N ILE A 113 -2.86 16.65 8.94
CA ILE A 113 -1.70 17.08 8.17
C ILE A 113 -1.66 18.61 8.12
N VAL A 114 -2.75 19.25 7.64
CA VAL A 114 -2.83 20.70 7.48
C VAL A 114 -2.62 21.44 8.80
N ALA A 115 -3.19 20.94 9.90
CA ALA A 115 -3.01 21.53 11.22
C ALA A 115 -1.57 21.45 11.76
N ASN A 116 -0.72 20.56 11.20
CA ASN A 116 0.65 20.32 11.63
C ASN A 116 1.70 20.74 10.58
N LEU A 117 1.29 21.28 9.44
CA LEU A 117 2.19 21.95 8.50
C LEU A 117 2.58 23.31 9.09
N LYS A 118 3.89 23.57 9.18
CA LYS A 118 4.44 24.86 9.61
C LYS A 118 4.64 25.79 8.42
#